data_AF-M5TBW6-F1
#
_entry.id   AF-M5TBW6-F1
#
_cell.length_a   1.000
_cell.length_b   1.000
_cell.length_c   1.000
_cell.angle_alpha   90.00
_cell.angle_beta   90.00
_cell.angle_gamma   90.00
#
_symmetry.space_group_name_H-M   'P 1'
#
loop_
_entity.id
_entity.type
_entity.pdbx_description
1 polymer ?
#
loop_
_entity_poly.entity_id
_entity_poly.type
_entity_poly.pdbx_seq_one_letter_code
_entity_poly.pdbx_strand_id
1 'polypeptide(L)'
;MDEEHQPVTRPSETAKGRIPQNQRGDVSWKSYSDQWKANHGTLLMCFAAGVFLVGVAVLAFQQNRFQAPAFPDAGSIDQANALNQVAASDVPESNTGIQLEIAGAADNTGEIRVAVYATEESFNIPENAIWRQSIPIDADGFAKVRIPRDELPESFAIAAYHDNNSNGSLDRNALGIPTERYGFSNAARGTVGPPSFESAVIEAPVQDGVIELKIW
;
A
#
# COMPACT_ATOMS: atom_id res chain seq x y z
N MET A 1 12.65 -107.94 -34.74
CA MET A 1 12.04 -106.88 -35.55
C MET A 1 11.39 -105.97 -34.55
N ASP A 2 12.16 -104.96 -34.16
CA ASP A 2 11.90 -104.10 -33.01
C ASP A 2 10.91 -103.00 -33.41
N GLU A 3 9.70 -103.01 -32.83
CA GLU A 3 8.72 -101.93 -33.01
C GLU A 3 8.94 -100.85 -31.94
N GLU A 4 9.61 -99.79 -32.36
CA GLU A 4 9.85 -98.56 -31.61
C GLU A 4 8.52 -97.82 -31.33
N HIS A 5 8.10 -97.80 -30.07
CA HIS A 5 6.91 -97.04 -29.63
C HIS A 5 7.23 -95.53 -29.57
N GLN A 6 6.48 -94.74 -30.33
CA GLN A 6 6.54 -93.27 -30.28
C GLN A 6 6.00 -92.75 -28.93
N PRO A 7 6.60 -91.68 -28.34
CA PRO A 7 6.10 -91.11 -27.10
C PRO A 7 4.78 -90.36 -27.31
N VAL A 8 3.77 -90.73 -26.51
CA VAL A 8 2.48 -90.05 -26.40
C VAL A 8 2.72 -88.63 -25.87
N THR A 9 2.53 -87.61 -26.72
CA THR A 9 2.53 -86.22 -26.29
C THR A 9 1.23 -85.92 -25.54
N ARG A 10 1.36 -85.51 -24.28
CA ARG A 10 0.23 -85.09 -23.45
C ARG A 10 -0.31 -83.77 -24.01
N PRO A 11 -1.62 -83.61 -24.25
CA PRO A 11 -2.18 -82.32 -24.66
C PRO A 11 -1.84 -81.27 -23.61
N SER A 12 -1.27 -80.16 -24.07
CA SER A 12 -0.86 -79.05 -23.21
C SER A 12 -2.06 -78.52 -22.43
N GLU A 13 -1.88 -78.51 -21.12
CA GLU A 13 -2.84 -78.07 -20.12
C GLU A 13 -3.33 -76.65 -20.47
N THR A 14 -4.59 -76.60 -20.86
CA THR A 14 -5.58 -75.53 -20.67
C THR A 14 -5.03 -74.19 -20.21
N ALA A 15 -5.32 -73.17 -21.03
CA ALA A 15 -5.29 -71.74 -20.72
C ALA A 15 -5.65 -71.46 -19.25
N LYS A 16 -4.62 -71.36 -18.41
CA LYS A 16 -4.74 -70.82 -17.07
C LYS A 16 -5.00 -69.34 -17.27
N GLY A 17 -6.25 -68.94 -17.06
CA GLY A 17 -6.70 -67.56 -17.13
C GLY A 17 -5.66 -66.65 -16.51
N ARG A 18 -5.20 -65.68 -17.30
CA ARG A 18 -4.44 -64.56 -16.78
C ARG A 18 -5.38 -63.92 -15.76
N ILE A 19 -5.12 -64.11 -14.48
CA ILE A 19 -5.75 -63.30 -13.43
C ILE A 19 -5.48 -61.87 -13.89
N PRO A 20 -6.51 -61.02 -14.13
CA PRO A 20 -6.25 -59.63 -14.42
C PRO A 20 -5.43 -59.12 -13.25
N GLN A 21 -4.16 -58.83 -13.53
CA GLN A 21 -3.25 -58.27 -12.56
C GLN A 21 -3.86 -56.91 -12.25
N ASN A 22 -4.60 -56.88 -11.15
CA ASN A 22 -5.12 -55.71 -10.49
C ASN A 22 -4.16 -54.54 -10.71
N GLN A 23 -4.57 -53.52 -11.49
CA GLN A 23 -3.84 -52.26 -11.62
C GLN A 23 -3.91 -51.43 -10.33
N ARG A 24 -3.72 -52.06 -9.17
CA ARG A 24 -3.30 -51.35 -7.97
C ARG A 24 -1.80 -51.23 -8.14
N GLY A 25 -1.38 -50.02 -8.53
CA GLY A 25 0.02 -49.64 -8.49
C GLY A 25 0.64 -50.06 -7.15
N ASP A 26 1.93 -50.35 -7.17
CA ASP A 26 2.67 -50.73 -5.98
C ASP A 26 2.37 -49.76 -4.82
N VAL A 27 1.90 -50.29 -3.69
CA VAL A 27 1.55 -49.53 -2.47
C VAL A 27 2.75 -49.39 -1.52
N SER A 28 3.96 -49.68 -1.99
CA SER A 28 5.18 -49.47 -1.23
C SER A 28 5.45 -47.98 -0.97
N TRP A 29 6.10 -47.67 0.15
CA TRP A 29 6.54 -46.31 0.48
C TRP A 29 7.48 -45.71 -0.58
N LYS A 30 8.20 -46.55 -1.34
CA LYS A 30 9.04 -46.13 -2.46
C LYS A 30 8.19 -45.59 -3.61
N SER A 31 7.15 -46.32 -4.00
CA SER A 31 6.17 -45.90 -5.02
C SER A 31 5.52 -44.56 -4.68
N TYR A 32 5.14 -44.32 -3.42
CA TYR A 32 4.62 -43.00 -2.99
C TYR A 32 5.65 -41.89 -3.14
N SER A 33 6.90 -42.14 -2.74
CA SER A 33 7.97 -41.14 -2.86
C SER A 33 8.31 -40.79 -4.31
N ASP A 34 8.19 -41.77 -5.22
CA ASP A 34 8.45 -41.58 -6.65
C ASP A 34 7.29 -40.86 -7.33
N GLN A 35 6.04 -41.22 -6.99
CA GLN A 35 4.84 -40.49 -7.43
C GLN A 35 4.82 -39.04 -6.91
N TRP A 36 5.26 -38.82 -5.68
CA TRP A 36 5.40 -37.49 -5.09
C TRP A 36 6.39 -36.61 -5.85
N LYS A 37 7.56 -37.17 -6.21
CA LYS A 37 8.57 -36.46 -7.00
C LYS A 37 8.10 -36.22 -8.44
N ALA A 38 7.46 -37.20 -9.06
CA ALA A 38 6.91 -37.09 -10.42
C ALA A 38 5.85 -35.99 -10.54
N ASN A 39 5.05 -35.78 -9.49
CA ASN A 39 4.04 -34.72 -9.42
C ASN A 39 4.56 -33.41 -8.82
N HIS A 40 5.88 -33.20 -8.79
CA HIS A 40 6.51 -32.00 -8.23
C HIS A 40 6.05 -31.63 -6.81
N GLY A 41 5.75 -32.62 -5.96
CA GLY A 41 5.21 -32.39 -4.62
C GLY A 41 6.10 -31.49 -3.74
N THR A 42 7.42 -31.53 -3.94
CA THR A 42 8.35 -30.59 -3.30
C THR A 42 8.07 -29.14 -3.67
N LEU A 43 7.80 -28.86 -4.96
CA LEU A 43 7.48 -27.52 -5.44
C LEU A 43 6.13 -27.05 -4.90
N LEU A 44 5.14 -27.94 -4.83
CA LEU A 44 3.83 -27.66 -4.22
C LEU A 44 3.97 -27.30 -2.74
N MET A 45 4.81 -28.03 -1.99
CA MET A 45 5.05 -27.74 -0.58
C MET A 45 5.79 -26.41 -0.38
N CYS A 46 6.78 -26.09 -1.22
CA CYS A 46 7.44 -24.78 -1.19
C CYS A 46 6.45 -23.65 -1.49
N PHE A 47 5.56 -23.82 -2.48
CA PHE A 47 4.54 -22.84 -2.80
C PHE A 47 3.55 -22.63 -1.64
N ALA A 48 3.04 -23.73 -1.06
CA ALA A 48 2.13 -23.68 0.08
C ALA A 48 2.77 -23.00 1.31
N ALA A 49 4.03 -23.32 1.60
CA ALA A 49 4.79 -22.66 2.65
C ALA A 49 4.98 -21.16 2.37
N GLY A 50 5.23 -20.78 1.12
CA GLY A 50 5.32 -19.39 0.69
C GLY A 50 4.02 -18.61 0.94
N VAL A 51 2.87 -19.15 0.51
CA VAL A 51 1.55 -18.52 0.75
C VAL A 51 1.25 -18.40 2.24
N PHE A 52 1.56 -19.44 3.02
CA PHE A 52 1.37 -19.41 4.46
C PHE A 52 2.22 -18.33 5.14
N LEU A 53 3.50 -18.23 4.80
CA LEU A 53 4.41 -17.22 5.36
C LEU A 53 3.99 -15.79 4.98
N VAL A 54 3.56 -15.56 3.74
CA VAL A 54 3.01 -14.27 3.30
C VAL A 54 1.74 -13.94 4.08
N GLY A 55 0.83 -14.92 4.25
CA GLY A 55 -0.39 -14.74 5.05
C GLY A 55 -0.12 -14.38 6.51
N VAL A 56 0.83 -15.07 7.16
CA VAL A 56 1.25 -14.76 8.54
C VAL A 56 1.87 -13.37 8.62
N ALA A 57 2.70 -12.97 7.65
CA ALA A 57 3.29 -11.62 7.61
C ALA A 57 2.22 -10.53 7.45
N VAL A 58 1.22 -10.74 6.59
CA VAL A 58 0.08 -9.81 6.41
C VAL A 58 -0.73 -9.70 7.69
N LEU A 59 -1.04 -10.82 8.35
CA LEU A 59 -1.78 -10.82 9.61
C LEU A 59 -0.99 -10.13 10.74
N ALA A 60 0.32 -10.39 10.84
CA ALA A 60 1.18 -9.72 11.82
C ALA A 60 1.26 -8.20 11.57
N PHE A 61 1.30 -7.77 10.30
CA PHE A 61 1.28 -6.36 9.93
C PHE A 61 -0.08 -5.69 10.23
N GLN A 62 -1.18 -6.40 10.02
CA GLN A 62 -2.53 -5.89 10.28
C GLN A 62 -2.86 -5.81 11.78
N GLN A 63 -2.43 -6.78 12.58
CA GLN A 63 -2.72 -6.84 14.01
C GLN A 63 -2.03 -5.73 14.83
N ASN A 64 -0.94 -5.16 14.32
CA ASN A 64 -0.17 -4.11 15.01
C ASN A 64 -0.70 -2.68 14.77
N ARG A 65 -1.91 -2.50 14.19
CA ARG A 65 -2.53 -1.19 13.91
C ARG A 65 -3.75 -0.85 14.79
N PHE A 66 -4.04 -1.62 15.83
CA PHE A 66 -5.07 -1.25 16.80
C PHE A 66 -4.50 -0.33 17.88
N GLN A 67 -4.56 0.98 17.64
CA GLN A 67 -4.54 1.96 18.73
C GLN A 67 -5.96 2.09 19.27
N ALA A 68 -6.13 1.91 20.58
CA ALA A 68 -7.41 2.21 21.21
C ALA A 68 -7.72 3.71 21.06
N PRO A 69 -8.96 4.11 20.79
CA PRO A 69 -9.33 5.52 20.81
C PRO A 69 -9.01 6.10 22.19
N ALA A 70 -8.08 7.05 22.24
CA ALA A 70 -7.80 7.83 23.44
C ALA A 70 -8.88 8.92 23.56
N PHE A 71 -9.66 8.88 24.63
CA PHE A 71 -10.60 9.95 24.91
C PHE A 71 -9.87 11.13 25.56
N PRO A 72 -10.19 12.39 25.18
CA PRO A 72 -9.66 13.56 25.87
C PRO A 72 -10.09 13.54 27.34
N ASP A 73 -9.14 13.61 28.27
CA ASP A 73 -9.45 13.75 29.70
C ASP A 73 -10.09 15.12 29.97
N ALA A 74 -10.90 15.25 31.02
CA ALA A 74 -11.61 16.49 31.34
C ALA A 74 -10.70 17.75 31.37
N GLY A 75 -9.45 17.62 31.82
CA GLY A 75 -8.48 18.71 31.84
C GLY A 75 -7.97 19.18 30.47
N SER A 76 -8.14 18.36 29.41
CA SER A 76 -7.82 18.75 28.03
C SER A 76 -8.94 19.57 27.38
N ILE A 77 -10.19 19.37 27.82
CA ILE A 77 -11.37 20.14 27.39
C ILE A 77 -11.29 21.57 27.95
N ASP A 78 -10.91 21.72 29.21
CA ASP A 78 -10.77 23.03 29.86
C ASP A 78 -9.63 23.86 29.23
N GLN A 79 -8.52 23.21 28.86
CA GLN A 79 -7.42 23.85 28.15
C GLN A 79 -7.81 24.25 26.71
N ALA A 80 -8.53 23.40 25.98
CA ALA A 80 -9.03 23.74 24.64
C ALA A 80 -10.00 24.94 24.68
N ASN A 81 -10.87 25.02 25.68
CA ASN A 81 -11.77 26.17 25.87
C ASN A 81 -11.03 27.44 26.33
N ALA A 82 -9.96 27.32 27.12
CA ALA A 82 -9.12 28.44 27.52
C ALA A 82 -8.29 28.99 26.34
N LEU A 83 -7.75 28.11 25.49
CA LEU A 83 -7.01 28.47 24.28
C LEU A 83 -7.93 29.17 23.26
N ASN A 84 -9.17 28.70 23.08
CA ASN A 84 -10.16 29.35 22.21
C ASN A 84 -10.60 30.73 22.73
N GLN A 85 -10.62 30.95 24.05
CA GLN A 85 -11.00 32.25 24.63
C GLN A 85 -9.87 33.29 24.57
N VAL A 86 -8.60 32.86 24.57
CA VAL A 86 -7.46 33.75 24.37
C VAL A 86 -7.24 34.08 22.88
N ALA A 87 -7.52 33.13 21.98
CA ALA A 87 -7.44 33.35 20.53
C ALA A 87 -8.50 34.33 19.98
N ALA A 88 -9.59 34.56 20.71
CA ALA A 88 -10.68 35.44 20.29
C ALA A 88 -10.48 36.93 20.61
N SER A 89 -9.42 37.31 21.34
CA SER A 89 -9.31 38.68 21.87
C SER A 89 -8.16 39.54 21.33
N ASP A 90 -7.17 38.99 20.59
CA ASP A 90 -6.03 39.77 20.08
C ASP A 90 -5.48 39.25 18.73
N VAL A 91 -6.31 39.19 17.68
CA VAL A 91 -5.80 38.96 16.31
C VAL A 91 -5.66 40.30 15.58
N PRO A 92 -4.44 40.83 15.38
CA PRO A 92 -4.24 41.96 14.48
C PRO A 92 -4.56 41.55 13.05
N GLU A 93 -5.35 42.39 12.37
CA GLU A 93 -5.75 42.24 10.97
C GLU A 93 -4.55 42.34 10.02
N SER A 94 -3.96 41.20 9.68
CA SER A 94 -3.28 40.98 8.41
C SER A 94 -3.30 39.49 8.07
N ASN A 95 -4.50 38.96 7.78
CA ASN A 95 -4.76 37.52 7.61
C ASN A 95 -5.18 37.18 6.17
N THR A 96 -4.58 37.84 5.16
CA THR A 96 -4.82 37.54 3.75
C THR A 96 -4.03 36.30 3.36
N GLY A 97 -4.71 35.20 3.07
CA GLY A 97 -4.04 33.93 2.79
C GLY A 97 -5.03 32.83 2.42
N ILE A 98 -4.53 31.83 1.70
CA ILE A 98 -5.35 30.72 1.22
C ILE A 98 -5.31 29.60 2.26
N GLN A 99 -6.47 29.14 2.69
CA GLN A 99 -6.60 27.98 3.56
C GLN A 99 -6.45 26.72 2.72
N LEU A 100 -5.44 25.90 2.99
CA LEU A 100 -5.29 24.57 2.43
C LEU A 100 -5.78 23.54 3.44
N GLU A 101 -6.73 22.71 3.02
CA GLU A 101 -7.23 21.58 3.79
C GLU A 101 -6.88 20.28 3.07
N ILE A 102 -6.13 19.42 3.75
CA ILE A 102 -5.64 18.16 3.20
C ILE A 102 -6.33 17.01 3.91
N ALA A 103 -7.02 16.19 3.13
CA ALA A 103 -7.76 15.03 3.63
C ALA A 103 -7.17 13.72 3.10
N GLY A 104 -7.43 12.63 3.84
CA GLY A 104 -7.08 11.28 3.41
C GLY A 104 -5.76 10.75 3.96
N ALA A 105 -5.25 11.28 5.08
CA ALA A 105 -4.17 10.64 5.83
C ALA A 105 -4.52 9.18 6.20
N ALA A 106 -3.51 8.31 6.29
CA ALA A 106 -3.73 6.90 6.61
C ALA A 106 -4.22 6.69 8.05
N ASP A 107 -3.71 7.52 8.96
CA ASP A 107 -4.08 7.67 10.36
C ASP A 107 -3.60 9.05 10.84
N ASN A 108 -3.78 9.37 12.12
CA ASN A 108 -3.41 10.67 12.69
C ASN A 108 -1.97 10.68 13.25
N THR A 109 -1.12 9.74 12.84
CA THR A 109 0.30 9.71 13.25
C THR A 109 1.18 10.40 12.21
N GLY A 110 2.36 10.87 12.61
CA GLY A 110 3.25 11.59 11.69
C GLY A 110 2.70 12.93 11.23
N GLU A 111 3.08 13.35 10.02
CA GLU A 111 2.82 14.70 9.51
C GLU A 111 2.40 14.65 8.03
N ILE A 112 1.63 15.63 7.59
CA ILE A 112 1.46 15.89 6.16
C ILE A 112 2.55 16.86 5.73
N ARG A 113 3.38 16.45 4.77
CA ARG A 113 4.32 17.34 4.11
C ARG A 113 3.71 17.87 2.84
N VAL A 114 3.78 19.18 2.67
CA VAL A 114 3.22 19.90 1.53
C VAL A 114 4.31 20.74 0.87
N ALA A 115 4.24 20.82 -0.46
CA ALA A 115 5.09 21.65 -1.29
C ALA A 115 4.28 22.34 -2.38
N VAL A 116 4.58 23.62 -2.62
CA VAL A 116 3.99 24.42 -3.71
C VAL A 116 5.05 24.70 -4.75
N TYR A 117 4.66 24.59 -6.02
CA TYR A 117 5.52 24.72 -7.19
C TYR A 117 4.95 25.75 -8.17
N ALA A 118 5.81 26.65 -8.64
CA ALA A 118 5.43 27.69 -9.59
C ALA A 118 5.68 27.30 -11.06
N THR A 119 6.57 26.34 -11.31
CA THR A 119 6.97 25.97 -12.69
C THR A 119 7.11 24.47 -12.87
N GLU A 120 7.06 24.02 -14.12
CA GLU A 120 7.24 22.62 -14.49
C GLU A 120 8.63 22.08 -14.11
N GLU A 121 9.68 22.89 -14.24
CA GLU A 121 11.05 22.50 -13.91
C GLU A 121 11.26 22.28 -12.40
N SER A 122 10.48 22.98 -11.57
CA SER A 122 10.52 22.82 -10.11
C SER A 122 9.67 21.64 -9.63
N PHE A 123 8.68 21.22 -10.42
CA PHE A 123 7.63 20.32 -9.97
C PHE A 123 8.17 18.95 -9.56
N ASN A 124 7.71 18.45 -8.40
CA ASN A 124 8.18 17.19 -7.79
C ASN A 124 9.66 17.16 -7.37
N ILE A 125 10.34 18.31 -7.31
CA ILE A 125 11.69 18.46 -6.75
C ILE A 125 11.55 19.28 -5.46
N PRO A 126 11.43 18.66 -4.27
CA PRO A 126 11.14 19.37 -3.02
C PRO A 126 12.05 20.55 -2.73
N GLU A 127 13.32 20.48 -3.13
CA GLU A 127 14.31 21.54 -2.93
C GLU A 127 14.01 22.81 -3.73
N ASN A 128 13.27 22.68 -4.83
CA ASN A 128 12.90 23.78 -5.74
C ASN A 128 11.48 24.30 -5.48
N ALA A 129 10.77 23.78 -4.48
CA ALA A 129 9.47 24.29 -4.09
C ALA A 129 9.58 25.73 -3.58
N ILE A 130 8.67 26.60 -4.00
CA ILE A 130 8.63 28.00 -3.56
C ILE A 130 8.13 28.14 -2.12
N TRP A 131 7.38 27.14 -1.66
CA TRP A 131 6.85 27.08 -0.30
C TRP A 131 6.73 25.62 0.14
N ARG A 132 7.06 25.34 1.41
CA ARG A 132 6.93 24.02 2.02
C ARG A 132 6.59 24.13 3.48
N GLN A 133 5.78 23.20 3.97
CA GLN A 133 5.49 23.07 5.38
C GLN A 133 5.20 21.62 5.77
N SER A 134 5.39 21.32 7.04
CA SER A 134 4.95 20.07 7.66
C SER A 134 3.83 20.39 8.63
N ILE A 135 2.71 19.69 8.50
CA ILE A 135 1.45 20.03 9.12
C ILE A 135 0.99 18.81 9.93
N PRO A 136 0.70 18.96 11.24
CA PRO A 136 0.11 17.89 12.00
C PRO A 136 -1.29 17.55 11.48
N ILE A 137 -1.71 16.30 11.70
CA ILE A 137 -3.06 15.85 11.35
C ILE A 137 -3.96 16.10 12.56
N ASP A 138 -5.01 16.90 12.37
CA ASP A 138 -5.98 17.23 13.40
C ASP A 138 -6.84 16.02 13.76
N ALA A 139 -7.53 16.10 14.90
CA ALA A 139 -8.41 15.05 15.40
C ALA A 139 -9.59 14.71 14.45
N ASP A 140 -9.95 15.64 13.56
CA ASP A 140 -10.97 15.44 12.53
C ASP A 140 -10.43 14.72 11.26
N GLY A 141 -9.14 14.39 11.23
CA GLY A 141 -8.49 13.67 10.13
C GLY A 141 -8.01 14.57 8.98
N PHE A 142 -8.01 15.89 9.18
CA PHE A 142 -7.52 16.86 8.22
C PHE A 142 -6.19 17.45 8.66
N ALA A 143 -5.33 17.82 7.71
CA ALA A 143 -4.22 18.73 7.97
C ALA A 143 -4.57 20.09 7.37
N LYS A 144 -4.51 21.13 8.19
CA LYS A 144 -4.97 22.48 7.86
C LYS A 144 -3.83 23.48 7.98
N VAL A 145 -3.63 24.29 6.95
CA VAL A 145 -2.60 25.33 6.94
C VAL A 145 -3.08 26.54 6.17
N ARG A 146 -2.67 27.74 6.60
CA ARG A 146 -2.86 28.96 5.83
C ARG A 146 -1.57 29.30 5.11
N ILE A 147 -1.63 29.37 3.78
CA ILE A 147 -0.51 29.78 2.95
C ILE A 147 -0.62 31.30 2.72
N PRO A 148 0.41 32.09 3.07
CA PRO A 148 0.40 33.53 2.84
C PRO A 148 0.26 33.86 1.36
N ARG A 149 -0.55 34.88 1.03
CA ARG A 149 -0.85 35.22 -0.37
C ARG A 149 0.38 35.72 -1.13
N ASP A 150 1.29 36.39 -0.45
CA ASP A 150 2.55 36.90 -0.99
C ASP A 150 3.56 35.79 -1.31
N GLU A 151 3.37 34.59 -0.78
CA GLU A 151 4.17 33.40 -1.10
C GLU A 151 3.59 32.59 -2.29
N LEU A 152 2.46 33.00 -2.85
CA LEU A 152 1.78 32.28 -3.93
C LEU A 152 1.72 33.07 -5.25
N PRO A 153 2.15 32.47 -6.37
CA PRO A 153 1.91 33.04 -7.70
C PRO A 153 0.43 32.92 -8.09
N GLU A 154 0.04 33.52 -9.23
CA GLU A 154 -1.32 33.43 -9.75
C GLU A 154 -1.75 31.99 -10.07
N SER A 155 -0.84 31.17 -10.61
CA SER A 155 -1.05 29.76 -10.88
C SER A 155 0.08 28.92 -10.31
N PHE A 156 -0.27 27.78 -9.71
CA PHE A 156 0.68 26.89 -9.05
C PHE A 156 0.17 25.46 -8.96
N ALA A 157 1.07 24.53 -8.67
CA ALA A 157 0.73 23.16 -8.31
C ALA A 157 1.11 22.88 -6.85
N ILE A 158 0.29 22.08 -6.17
CA ILE A 158 0.53 21.59 -4.81
C ILE A 158 0.80 20.09 -4.91
N ALA A 159 1.83 19.61 -4.22
CA ALA A 159 2.01 18.21 -3.90
C ALA A 159 1.97 18.02 -2.38
N ALA A 160 1.34 16.95 -1.93
CA ALA A 160 1.34 16.58 -0.51
C ALA A 160 1.50 15.08 -0.34
N TYR A 161 2.12 14.68 0.76
CA TYR A 161 2.18 13.29 1.19
C TYR A 161 2.13 13.15 2.71
N HIS A 162 1.70 11.98 3.15
CA HIS A 162 1.68 11.60 4.56
C HIS A 162 3.00 10.92 4.93
N ASP A 163 3.83 11.64 5.68
CA ASP A 163 5.06 11.12 6.27
C ASP A 163 4.72 10.47 7.61
N ASN A 164 4.42 9.17 7.55
CA ASN A 164 3.89 8.42 8.69
C ASN A 164 4.98 8.08 9.70
N ASN A 165 6.24 7.99 9.27
CA ASN A 165 7.38 7.65 10.12
C ASN A 165 8.26 8.86 10.48
N SER A 166 7.88 10.07 10.05
CA SER A 166 8.55 11.33 10.30
C SER A 166 10.00 11.37 9.80
N ASN A 167 10.30 10.68 8.69
CA ASN A 167 11.66 10.60 8.15
C ASN A 167 12.03 11.74 7.19
N GLY A 168 11.08 12.62 6.86
CA GLY A 168 11.33 13.77 5.98
C GLY A 168 11.13 13.49 4.49
N SER A 169 10.79 12.26 4.10
CA SER A 169 10.80 11.78 2.73
C SER A 169 9.55 10.95 2.40
N LEU A 170 9.13 10.98 1.13
CA LEU A 170 8.08 10.08 0.67
C LEU A 170 8.66 8.68 0.50
N ASP A 171 8.21 7.75 1.34
CA ASP A 171 8.70 6.37 1.29
C ASP A 171 8.27 5.66 0.01
N ARG A 172 9.20 4.86 -0.54
CA ARG A 172 9.03 4.12 -1.80
C ARG A 172 9.53 2.70 -1.66
N ASN A 173 8.89 1.77 -2.39
CA ASN A 173 9.37 0.40 -2.49
C ASN A 173 10.59 0.29 -3.43
N ALA A 174 11.14 -0.93 -3.58
CA ALA A 174 12.30 -1.19 -4.44
C ALA A 174 12.10 -0.87 -5.94
N LEU A 175 10.85 -0.69 -6.39
CA LEU A 175 10.50 -0.28 -7.75
C LEU A 175 10.27 1.24 -7.86
N GLY A 176 10.48 2.00 -6.78
CA GLY A 176 10.29 3.45 -6.74
C GLY A 176 8.82 3.89 -6.59
N ILE A 177 7.90 2.97 -6.31
CA ILE A 177 6.48 3.29 -6.13
C ILE A 177 6.25 3.75 -4.69
N PRO A 178 5.56 4.89 -4.47
CA PRO A 178 5.24 5.35 -3.13
C PRO A 178 4.49 4.31 -2.30
N THR A 179 4.91 4.13 -1.05
CA THR A 179 4.23 3.27 -0.06
C THR A 179 3.36 4.05 0.91
N GLU A 180 3.54 5.36 0.95
CA GLU A 180 2.73 6.30 1.71
C GLU A 180 1.73 7.02 0.81
N ARG A 181 0.68 7.56 1.43
CA ARG A 181 -0.37 8.29 0.70
C ARG A 181 0.18 9.61 0.19
N TYR A 182 -0.13 9.91 -1.06
CA TYR A 182 0.26 11.16 -1.70
C TYR A 182 -0.86 11.68 -2.60
N GLY A 183 -0.76 12.95 -2.97
CA GLY A 183 -1.72 13.59 -3.83
C GLY A 183 -1.22 14.92 -4.37
N PHE A 184 -1.93 15.40 -5.38
CA PHE A 184 -1.63 16.63 -6.08
C PHE A 184 -2.89 17.50 -6.15
N SER A 185 -2.70 18.81 -6.29
CA SER A 185 -3.78 19.71 -6.68
C SER A 185 -4.43 19.28 -7.99
N ASN A 186 -5.66 19.74 -8.22
CA ASN A 186 -6.51 19.32 -9.34
C ASN A 186 -6.79 17.79 -9.39
N ALA A 187 -6.55 17.08 -8.28
CA ALA A 187 -6.61 15.62 -8.21
C ALA A 187 -5.81 14.92 -9.33
N ALA A 188 -4.71 15.54 -9.75
CA ALA A 188 -3.91 15.10 -10.88
C ALA A 188 -3.31 13.71 -10.62
N ARG A 189 -3.30 12.87 -11.65
CA ARG A 189 -2.76 11.50 -11.61
C ARG A 189 -2.01 11.18 -12.89
N GLY A 190 -0.78 10.71 -12.73
CA GLY A 190 -0.03 10.09 -13.81
C GLY A 190 -0.43 8.62 -14.00
N THR A 191 -0.37 8.12 -15.23
CA THR A 191 -0.51 6.68 -15.53
C THR A 191 0.80 5.93 -15.30
N VAL A 192 1.92 6.59 -15.55
CA VAL A 192 3.28 6.08 -15.34
C VAL A 192 4.07 7.17 -14.63
N GLY A 193 4.22 7.04 -13.32
CA GLY A 193 4.91 8.04 -12.49
C GLY A 193 4.02 9.21 -12.03
N PRO A 194 4.62 10.31 -11.55
CA PRO A 194 3.86 11.48 -11.13
C PRO A 194 3.14 12.15 -12.32
N PRO A 195 2.08 12.93 -12.06
CA PRO A 195 1.40 13.72 -13.09
C PRO A 195 2.34 14.78 -13.71
N SER A 196 1.93 15.35 -14.85
CA SER A 196 2.59 16.55 -15.38
C SER A 196 2.22 17.77 -14.53
N PHE A 197 3.08 18.79 -14.53
CA PHE A 197 2.79 20.07 -13.86
C PHE A 197 1.48 20.67 -14.37
N GLU A 198 1.31 20.74 -15.70
CA GLU A 198 0.10 21.26 -16.34
C GLU A 198 -1.18 20.60 -15.83
N SER A 199 -1.16 19.28 -15.58
CA SER A 199 -2.34 18.58 -15.05
C SER A 199 -2.63 18.87 -13.58
N ALA A 200 -1.62 19.31 -12.81
CA ALA A 200 -1.73 19.63 -11.39
C ALA A 200 -1.95 21.11 -11.11
N VAL A 201 -1.71 22.01 -12.08
CA VAL A 201 -1.85 23.46 -11.89
C VAL A 201 -3.29 23.84 -11.55
N ILE A 202 -3.42 24.75 -10.59
CA ILE A 202 -4.65 25.44 -10.22
C ILE A 202 -4.38 26.95 -10.16
N GLU A 203 -5.43 27.73 -10.35
CA GLU A 203 -5.39 29.17 -10.15
C GLU A 203 -5.59 29.51 -8.68
N ALA A 204 -4.82 30.48 -8.18
CA ALA A 204 -4.95 31.01 -6.85
C ALA A 204 -6.34 31.67 -6.68
N PRO A 205 -7.15 31.28 -5.67
CA PRO A 205 -8.42 31.94 -5.39
C PRO A 205 -8.28 33.47 -5.31
N VAL A 206 -9.17 34.25 -5.93
CA VAL A 206 -9.07 35.73 -5.98
C VAL A 206 -9.23 36.38 -4.59
N GLN A 207 -9.84 35.67 -3.65
CA GLN A 207 -10.15 36.10 -2.28
C GLN A 207 -9.62 35.06 -1.30
N ASP A 208 -9.69 35.35 0.01
CA ASP A 208 -9.45 34.32 1.02
C ASP A 208 -10.42 33.15 0.77
N GLY A 209 -9.85 31.98 0.50
CA GLY A 209 -10.57 30.81 0.01
C GLY A 209 -9.97 29.53 0.54
N VAL A 210 -10.73 28.45 0.40
CA VAL A 210 -10.31 27.10 0.80
C VAL A 210 -9.92 26.31 -0.45
N ILE A 211 -8.72 25.74 -0.45
CA ILE A 211 -8.29 24.73 -1.40
C ILE A 211 -8.35 23.39 -0.68
N GLU A 212 -9.16 22.47 -1.21
CA GLU A 212 -9.19 21.09 -0.75
C GLU A 212 -8.21 20.24 -1.57
N LEU A 213 -7.34 19.49 -0.88
CA LEU A 213 -6.46 18.51 -1.48
C LEU A 213 -6.72 17.15 -0.85
N LYS A 214 -6.80 16.12 -1.69
CA LYS A 214 -6.95 14.73 -1.23
C LYS A 214 -5.68 13.94 -1.53
N ILE A 215 -5.25 13.15 -0.55
CA ILE A 215 -4.22 12.11 -0.72
C ILE A 215 -4.85 10.72 -0.59
N TRP A 216 -4.26 9.70 -1.21
CA TRP A 216 -4.80 8.33 -1.21
C TRP A 216 -3.70 7.26 -1.29
#